data_AF-A0AAW7ALD6-F1
#
_entry.id   AF-A0AAW7ALD6-F1
#
_cell.length_a   1.000
_cell.length_b   1.000
_cell.length_c   1.000
_cell.angle_alpha   90.00
_cell.angle_beta   90.00
_cell.angle_gamma   90.00
#
_symmetry.space_group_name_H-M   'P 1'
#
loop_
_entity.id
_entity.type
_entity.pdbx_description
1 polymer ?
#
loop_
_entity_poly.entity_id
_entity_poly.type
_entity_poly.pdbx_seq_one_letter_code
_entity_poly.pdbx_strand_id
1 'polypeptide(L)'
;MGFNQIKLQNDFKINVVKYKNLSAESFESADEHFWSDWLNTLQTVRNNDYKYKRGTVIYGDVKDGEKDDRIIKKQRNDANILYRSVLALDYDDITDFIGLNDTIHKQLEGYSWAFHTTYNHTTDKPRIRLMVPVNEPVSADDY
;
A
#
# COMPACT_ATOMS: atom_id res chain seq x y z
N MET A 1 11.30 18.40 11.94
CA MET A 1 12.00 17.17 12.36
C MET A 1 12.00 16.23 11.18
N GLY A 2 13.17 15.77 10.73
CA GLY A 2 13.26 14.78 9.66
C GLY A 2 13.18 13.37 10.24
N PHE A 3 12.44 12.48 9.58
CA PHE A 3 12.51 11.05 9.91
C PHE A 3 13.86 10.48 9.46
N ASN A 4 14.36 9.50 10.20
CA ASN A 4 15.54 8.75 9.77
C ASN A 4 15.19 8.00 8.49
N GLN A 5 16.13 7.99 7.53
CA GLN A 5 15.98 7.18 6.34
C GLN A 5 16.07 5.71 6.73
N ILE A 6 15.02 4.96 6.41
CA ILE A 6 14.95 3.52 6.60
C ILE A 6 15.91 2.88 5.61
N LYS A 7 16.75 1.97 6.11
CA LYS A 7 17.64 1.13 5.33
C LYS A 7 17.49 -0.30 5.83
N LEU A 8 17.32 -1.23 4.90
CA LEU A 8 17.15 -2.65 5.22
C LEU A 8 18.39 -3.42 4.78
N GLN A 9 18.80 -4.41 5.59
CA GLN A 9 19.92 -5.29 5.22
C GLN A 9 19.53 -6.21 4.05
N ASN A 10 18.29 -6.71 4.08
CA ASN A 10 17.69 -7.55 3.04
C ASN A 10 16.53 -6.78 2.41
N ASP A 11 16.86 -5.81 1.56
CA ASP A 11 15.86 -5.04 0.83
C ASP A 11 15.45 -5.76 -0.44
N PHE A 12 14.20 -5.58 -0.85
CA PHE A 12 13.67 -6.19 -2.04
C PHE A 12 12.61 -5.32 -2.68
N LYS A 13 12.23 -5.70 -3.88
CA LYS A 13 11.42 -4.85 -4.75
C LYS A 13 9.95 -5.20 -4.64
N ILE A 14 9.13 -4.16 -4.65
CA ILE A 14 7.69 -4.24 -4.74
C ILE A 14 7.23 -3.48 -5.99
N ASN A 15 6.18 -3.99 -6.65
CA ASN A 15 5.49 -3.24 -7.69
C ASN A 15 4.39 -2.36 -7.06
N VAL A 16 4.30 -1.11 -7.47
CA VAL A 16 3.28 -0.15 -7.03
C VAL A 16 2.59 0.46 -8.23
N VAL A 17 1.29 0.20 -8.37
CA VAL A 17 0.43 0.89 -9.35
C VAL A 17 -0.24 2.07 -8.65
N LYS A 18 -0.01 3.28 -9.17
CA LYS A 18 -0.50 4.53 -8.61
C LYS A 18 -1.64 5.12 -9.43
N TYR A 19 -2.60 5.69 -8.73
CA TYR A 19 -3.78 6.35 -9.25
C TYR A 19 -3.92 7.76 -8.66
N LYS A 20 -4.46 8.69 -9.45
CA LYS A 20 -4.66 10.10 -9.01
C LYS A 20 -5.68 10.22 -7.88
N ASN A 21 -6.71 9.37 -7.86
CA ASN A 21 -7.80 9.39 -6.88
C ASN A 21 -8.53 8.03 -6.83
N LEU A 22 -9.78 8.00 -6.33
CA LEU A 22 -10.58 6.76 -6.22
C LEU A 22 -11.18 6.28 -7.55
N SER A 23 -11.09 7.04 -8.64
CA SER A 23 -11.57 6.57 -9.93
C SER A 23 -10.71 5.41 -10.43
N ALA A 24 -11.37 4.34 -10.86
CA ALA A 24 -10.72 3.15 -11.41
C ALA A 24 -9.93 3.43 -12.70
N GLU A 25 -10.25 4.53 -13.38
CA GLU A 25 -9.64 4.93 -14.65
C GLU A 25 -8.53 5.97 -14.47
N SER A 26 -8.19 6.32 -13.22
CA SER A 26 -7.27 7.42 -12.91
C SER A 26 -5.80 7.02 -12.83
N PHE A 27 -5.40 6.00 -13.59
CA PHE A 27 -4.02 5.50 -13.64
C PHE A 27 -3.02 6.65 -13.85
N GLU A 28 -1.95 6.64 -13.04
CA GLU A 28 -0.88 7.63 -13.09
C GLU A 28 0.44 6.97 -13.50
N SER A 29 0.88 5.94 -12.77
CA SER A 29 2.13 5.24 -13.03
C SER A 29 2.10 3.82 -12.45
N ALA A 30 3.01 2.97 -12.91
CA ALA A 30 3.24 1.63 -12.38
C ALA A 30 4.75 1.43 -12.34
N ASP A 31 5.31 1.37 -11.14
CA ASP A 31 6.75 1.45 -10.94
C ASP A 31 7.19 0.43 -9.89
N GLU A 32 8.40 -0.09 -10.10
CA GLU A 32 9.05 -0.96 -9.14
C GLU A 32 9.86 -0.12 -8.15
N HIS A 33 9.69 -0.38 -6.87
CA HIS A 33 10.38 0.32 -5.78
C HIS A 33 11.08 -0.68 -4.87
N PHE A 34 12.27 -0.33 -4.38
CA PHE A 34 12.76 -0.97 -3.16
C PHE A 34 11.79 -0.69 -2.01
N TRP A 35 11.57 -1.68 -1.16
CA TRP A 35 10.65 -1.56 -0.04
C TRP A 35 11.07 -0.43 0.90
N SER A 36 12.37 -0.29 1.18
CA SER A 36 12.87 0.81 2.02
C SER A 36 12.60 2.19 1.42
N ASP A 37 12.82 2.39 0.12
CA ASP A 37 12.54 3.64 -0.60
C ASP A 37 11.04 3.98 -0.58
N TRP A 38 10.19 2.97 -0.71
CA TRP A 38 8.75 3.14 -0.59
C TRP A 38 8.34 3.59 0.81
N LEU A 39 8.88 2.95 1.86
CA LEU A 39 8.65 3.37 3.25
C LEU A 39 9.16 4.79 3.51
N ASN A 40 10.32 5.16 2.99
CA ASN A 40 10.87 6.52 3.05
C ASN A 40 9.94 7.54 2.38
N THR A 41 9.28 7.15 1.29
CA THR A 41 8.26 7.95 0.61
C THR A 41 7.01 8.11 1.49
N LEU A 42 6.55 7.03 2.12
CA LEU A 42 5.36 7.02 2.99
C LEU A 42 5.52 7.88 4.25
N GLN A 43 6.68 7.83 4.92
CA GLN A 43 6.92 8.63 6.14
C GLN A 43 7.01 10.15 5.90
N THR A 44 7.19 10.59 4.65
CA THR A 44 7.24 12.02 4.32
C THR A 44 5.86 12.67 4.49
N VAL A 45 5.71 13.62 5.41
CA VAL A 45 4.41 14.29 5.61
C VAL A 45 3.98 15.06 4.36
N ARG A 46 2.73 14.89 3.94
CA ARG A 46 2.10 15.62 2.83
C ARG A 46 0.95 16.47 3.40
N ASN A 47 1.28 17.67 3.87
CA ASN A 47 0.26 18.62 4.32
C ASN A 47 -0.41 19.26 3.10
N ASN A 48 -1.67 18.92 2.85
CA ASN A 48 -2.43 19.40 1.70
C ASN A 48 -3.94 19.27 1.94
N ASP A 49 -4.71 20.28 1.53
CA ASP A 49 -6.17 20.27 1.64
C ASP A 49 -6.84 19.25 0.70
N TYR A 50 -6.16 18.89 -0.40
CA TYR A 50 -6.60 17.84 -1.28
C TYR A 50 -6.08 16.48 -0.80
N LYS A 51 -6.95 15.69 -0.18
CA LYS A 51 -6.60 14.38 0.40
C LYS A 51 -5.97 13.37 -0.57
N TYR A 52 -6.20 13.50 -1.88
CA TYR A 52 -5.56 12.63 -2.88
C TYR A 52 -4.27 13.21 -3.46
N LYS A 53 -3.67 14.24 -2.84
CA LYS A 53 -2.40 14.81 -3.33
C LYS A 53 -1.28 13.78 -3.41
N ARG A 54 -1.33 12.71 -2.60
CA ARG A 54 -0.39 11.57 -2.65
C ARG A 54 -0.81 10.49 -3.65
N GLY A 55 -2.04 10.53 -4.15
CA GLY A 55 -2.66 9.49 -4.94
C GLY A 55 -3.17 8.33 -4.08
N THR A 56 -3.65 7.29 -4.73
CA THR A 56 -3.95 5.98 -4.12
C THR A 56 -3.14 4.92 -4.84
N VAL A 57 -2.91 3.78 -4.18
CA VAL A 57 -1.99 2.75 -4.70
C VAL A 57 -2.57 1.35 -4.60
N ILE A 58 -2.10 0.49 -5.50
CA ILE A 58 -2.17 -0.96 -5.40
C ILE A 58 -0.74 -1.49 -5.30
N TYR A 59 -0.51 -2.38 -4.35
CA TYR A 59 0.77 -3.07 -4.18
C TYR A 59 0.77 -4.37 -4.97
N GLY A 60 1.21 -4.32 -6.23
CA GLY A 60 1.15 -5.42 -7.18
C GLY A 60 1.06 -4.91 -8.60
N ASP A 61 0.36 -5.65 -9.45
CA ASP A 61 0.04 -5.17 -10.81
C ASP A 61 -1.41 -5.45 -11.19
N VAL A 62 -1.87 -4.69 -12.18
CA VAL A 62 -3.25 -4.70 -12.69
C VAL A 62 -3.19 -4.82 -14.21
N LYS A 63 -4.09 -5.55 -14.85
CA LYS A 63 -4.21 -5.55 -16.31
C LYS A 63 -5.00 -4.33 -16.80
N ASP A 64 -4.90 -4.07 -18.09
CA ASP A 64 -5.79 -3.09 -18.73
C ASP A 64 -7.22 -3.65 -18.72
N GLY A 65 -8.19 -2.76 -18.50
CA GLY A 65 -9.61 -3.07 -18.58
C GLY A 65 -10.21 -2.57 -19.88
N GLU A 66 -11.49 -2.87 -20.06
CA GLU A 66 -12.26 -2.45 -21.24
C GLU A 66 -13.62 -1.92 -20.80
N LYS A 67 -14.06 -0.84 -21.45
CA LYS A 67 -15.39 -0.26 -21.23
C LYS A 67 -15.80 0.54 -22.44
N ASP A 68 -17.00 0.30 -22.97
CA ASP A 68 -17.54 1.04 -24.12
C ASP A 68 -16.56 1.07 -25.31
N ASP A 69 -16.02 -0.11 -25.67
CA ASP A 69 -15.02 -0.31 -26.74
C ASP A 69 -13.69 0.45 -26.58
N ARG A 70 -13.39 0.96 -25.37
CA ARG A 70 -12.13 1.62 -25.05
C ARG A 70 -11.29 0.83 -24.06
N ILE A 71 -9.99 0.79 -24.30
CA ILE A 71 -9.02 0.23 -23.35
C ILE A 71 -8.77 1.24 -22.24
N ILE A 72 -8.94 0.82 -21.00
CA ILE A 72 -8.61 1.61 -19.81
C ILE A 72 -7.33 1.04 -19.20
N LYS A 73 -6.25 1.79 -19.35
CA LYS A 73 -4.93 1.37 -18.85
C LYS A 73 -4.95 1.11 -17.34
N LYS A 74 -4.46 -0.06 -16.91
CA LYS A 74 -4.36 -0.50 -15.51
C LYS A 74 -5.64 -0.24 -14.71
N GLN A 75 -6.80 -0.56 -15.26
CA GLN A 75 -8.09 -0.22 -14.66
C GLN A 75 -8.27 -0.86 -13.28
N ARG A 76 -8.43 -0.03 -12.24
CA ARG A 76 -8.51 -0.46 -10.84
C ARG A 76 -9.83 -1.15 -10.50
N ASN A 77 -9.86 -2.46 -10.62
CA ASN A 77 -10.95 -3.31 -10.11
C ASN A 77 -10.38 -4.68 -9.71
N ASP A 78 -11.14 -5.43 -8.93
CA ASP A 78 -10.69 -6.72 -8.39
C ASP A 78 -10.45 -7.76 -9.50
N ALA A 79 -11.29 -7.76 -10.53
CA ALA A 79 -11.17 -8.67 -11.68
C ALA A 79 -9.93 -8.42 -12.57
N ASN A 80 -9.29 -7.26 -12.43
CA ASN A 80 -8.11 -6.87 -13.19
C ASN A 80 -6.82 -7.01 -12.39
N ILE A 81 -6.88 -7.42 -11.13
CA ILE A 81 -5.67 -7.70 -10.37
C ILE A 81 -4.94 -8.88 -11.01
N LEU A 82 -3.64 -8.73 -11.22
CA LEU A 82 -2.78 -9.82 -11.68
C LEU A 82 -2.13 -10.51 -10.49
N TYR A 83 -1.54 -9.72 -9.61
CA TYR A 83 -0.87 -10.20 -8.41
C TYR A 83 -0.73 -9.08 -7.37
N ARG A 84 -0.27 -9.46 -6.18
CA ARG A 84 0.05 -8.58 -5.06
C ARG A 84 1.49 -8.80 -4.59
N SER A 85 2.23 -7.71 -4.40
CA SER A 85 3.62 -7.71 -3.92
C SER A 85 3.73 -7.37 -2.43
N VAL A 86 2.63 -6.94 -1.81
CA VAL A 86 2.53 -6.62 -0.38
C VAL A 86 1.16 -7.08 0.12
N LEU A 87 1.15 -7.83 1.22
CA LEU A 87 -0.05 -8.13 1.98
C LEU A 87 -0.48 -6.87 2.74
N ALA A 88 -1.72 -6.44 2.53
CA ALA A 88 -2.28 -5.24 3.14
C ALA A 88 -3.52 -5.60 3.96
N LEU A 89 -3.39 -5.56 5.30
CA LEU A 89 -4.46 -5.88 6.24
C LEU A 89 -4.93 -4.61 6.96
N ASP A 90 -6.20 -4.26 6.76
CA ASP A 90 -6.82 -3.09 7.40
C ASP A 90 -7.38 -3.44 8.78
N TYR A 91 -7.03 -2.62 9.76
CA TYR A 91 -7.59 -2.61 11.11
C TYR A 91 -8.43 -1.35 11.24
N ASP A 92 -9.75 -1.53 11.20
CA ASP A 92 -10.72 -0.42 11.20
C ASP A 92 -11.11 0.04 12.61
N ASP A 93 -11.13 -0.88 13.59
CA ASP A 93 -11.51 -0.62 14.98
C ASP A 93 -10.36 -1.03 15.92
N ILE A 94 -9.55 -0.06 16.32
CA ILE A 94 -8.36 -0.30 17.16
C ILE A 94 -8.63 0.23 18.56
N THR A 95 -8.85 -0.68 19.51
CA THR A 95 -9.08 -0.32 20.92
C THR A 95 -7.79 -0.34 21.76
N ASP A 96 -6.80 -1.13 21.35
CA ASP A 96 -5.47 -1.22 21.99
C ASP A 96 -4.38 -1.33 20.92
N PHE A 97 -3.84 -0.18 20.52
CA PHE A 97 -2.78 -0.15 19.51
C PHE A 97 -1.45 -0.70 20.03
N ILE A 98 -1.14 -0.53 21.32
CA ILE A 98 0.13 -0.99 21.89
C ILE A 98 0.14 -2.52 21.92
N GLY A 99 -0.92 -3.15 22.43
CA GLY A 99 -1.05 -4.60 22.43
C GLY A 99 -1.05 -5.20 21.01
N LEU A 100 -1.69 -4.53 20.05
CA LEU A 100 -1.63 -4.92 18.64
C LEU A 100 -0.19 -4.84 18.11
N ASN A 101 0.49 -3.72 18.31
CA ASN A 101 1.87 -3.52 17.87
C ASN A 101 2.82 -4.57 18.45
N ASP A 102 2.73 -4.85 19.76
CA ASP A 102 3.58 -5.82 20.44
C ASP A 102 3.33 -7.24 19.91
N THR A 103 2.07 -7.58 19.65
CA THR A 103 1.69 -8.87 19.05
C THR A 103 2.24 -9.02 17.64
N ILE A 104 2.07 -8.00 16.79
CA ILE A 104 2.60 -8.02 15.42
C ILE A 104 4.13 -8.08 15.43
N HIS A 105 4.79 -7.29 16.28
CA HIS A 105 6.24 -7.29 16.41
C HIS A 105 6.77 -8.67 16.80
N LYS A 106 6.11 -9.34 17.77
CA LYS A 106 6.46 -10.70 18.17
C LYS A 106 6.25 -11.74 17.07
N GLN A 107 5.13 -11.65 16.34
CA GLN A 107 4.80 -12.64 15.30
C GLN A 107 5.63 -12.47 14.01
N LEU A 108 5.97 -11.23 13.68
CA LEU A 108 6.74 -10.88 12.48
C LEU A 108 8.20 -10.55 12.81
N GLU A 109 8.71 -11.04 13.94
CA GLU A 109 10.12 -10.88 14.31
C GLU A 109 11.00 -11.49 13.21
N GLY A 110 11.98 -10.71 12.74
CA GLY A 110 12.87 -11.10 11.63
C GLY A 110 12.32 -10.84 10.22
N TYR A 111 11.06 -10.41 10.08
CA TYR A 111 10.46 -10.02 8.81
C TYR A 111 10.33 -8.51 8.68
N SER A 112 10.27 -8.02 7.44
CA SER A 112 9.97 -6.61 7.20
C SER A 112 8.46 -6.39 7.20
N TRP A 113 8.01 -5.32 7.86
CA TRP A 113 6.61 -4.91 7.88
C TRP A 113 6.50 -3.43 8.28
N ALA A 114 5.37 -2.81 8.01
CA ALA A 114 5.09 -1.44 8.45
C ALA A 114 3.60 -1.20 8.68
N PHE A 115 3.28 -0.25 9.55
CA PHE A 115 1.95 0.34 9.61
C PHE A 115 1.86 1.61 8.77
N HIS A 116 0.68 1.86 8.20
CA HIS A 116 0.32 3.16 7.63
C HIS A 116 -1.16 3.43 7.89
N THR A 117 -1.58 4.70 7.96
CA THR A 117 -3.00 5.03 8.07
C THR A 117 -3.76 4.62 6.81
N THR A 118 -5.00 4.16 6.95
CA THR A 118 -5.87 3.94 5.78
C THR A 118 -6.43 5.28 5.29
N TYR A 119 -7.00 5.26 4.10
CA TYR A 119 -7.65 6.44 3.53
C TYR A 119 -8.80 7.00 4.39
N ASN A 120 -9.49 6.14 5.16
CA ASN A 120 -10.62 6.52 6.00
C ASN A 120 -10.22 6.90 7.44
N HIS A 121 -8.91 6.93 7.75
CA HIS A 121 -8.42 7.30 9.06
C HIS A 121 -8.83 8.72 9.45
N THR A 122 -9.36 8.89 10.66
CA THR A 122 -9.53 10.19 11.31
C THR A 122 -9.02 10.11 12.76
N THR A 123 -8.80 11.27 13.39
CA THR A 123 -8.40 11.33 14.80
C THR A 123 -9.39 10.59 15.72
N ASP A 124 -10.69 10.70 15.45
CA ASP A 124 -11.74 10.07 16.26
C ASP A 124 -12.02 8.61 15.88
N LYS A 125 -11.62 8.19 14.67
CA LYS A 125 -11.80 6.82 14.14
C LYS A 125 -10.49 6.37 13.51
N PRO A 126 -9.49 6.01 14.34
CA PRO A 126 -8.18 5.62 13.85
C PRO A 126 -8.26 4.30 13.10
N ARG A 127 -7.84 4.33 11.85
CA ARG A 127 -7.72 3.15 10.98
C ARG A 127 -6.28 3.01 10.50
N ILE A 128 -5.73 1.80 10.57
CA ILE A 128 -4.38 1.52 10.10
C ILE A 128 -4.38 0.32 9.17
N ARG A 129 -3.32 0.22 8.37
CA ARG A 129 -3.01 -0.88 7.48
C ARG A 129 -1.68 -1.46 7.91
N LEU A 130 -1.66 -2.75 8.23
CA LEU A 130 -0.43 -3.53 8.29
C LEU A 130 -0.02 -3.89 6.86
N MET A 131 1.23 -3.61 6.52
CA MET A 131 1.81 -3.91 5.22
C MET A 131 2.98 -4.86 5.42
N VAL A 132 2.92 -6.02 4.77
CA VAL A 132 3.99 -7.02 4.79
C VAL A 132 4.40 -7.31 3.34
N PRO A 133 5.57 -6.86 2.89
CA PRO A 133 6.04 -7.16 1.55
C PRO A 133 6.36 -8.65 1.42
N VAL A 134 6.08 -9.25 0.26
CA VAL A 134 6.31 -10.67 -0.01
C VAL A 134 7.41 -10.85 -1.06
N ASN A 135 8.27 -11.84 -0.87
CA ASN A 135 9.38 -12.14 -1.78
C ASN A 135 8.89 -12.70 -3.12
N GLU A 136 7.78 -13.44 -3.08
CA GLU A 136 7.09 -13.97 -4.25
C GLU A 136 5.70 -13.33 -4.34
N PRO A 137 5.35 -12.72 -5.49
CA PRO A 137 4.03 -12.14 -5.66
C PRO A 137 2.92 -13.18 -5.51
N VAL A 138 1.88 -12.82 -4.76
CA VAL A 138 0.68 -13.65 -4.59
C VAL A 138 -0.27 -13.38 -5.76
N SER A 139 -0.75 -14.41 -6.42
CA SER A 139 -1.71 -14.27 -7.53
C SER A 139 -3.02 -13.64 -7.03
N ALA A 140 -3.84 -13.11 -7.94
CA ALA A 140 -5.15 -12.58 -7.55
C ALA A 140 -6.08 -13.64 -6.93
N ASP A 141 -5.94 -14.91 -7.32
CA ASP A 141 -6.78 -16.01 -6.85
C ASP A 141 -6.33 -16.55 -5.48
N ASP A 142 -5.05 -16.39 -5.16
CA ASP A 142 -4.44 -16.86 -3.89
C ASP A 142 -4.39 -15.77 -2.80
N TYR A 143 -4.76 -14.53 -3.14
CA TYR A 143 -4.73 -13.36 -2.26
C TYR A 143 -6.03 -13.18 -1.48
#